data_AF-A0A2H9P7Q3-F1
#
_entry.id   AF-A0A2H9P7Q3-F1
#
_cell.length_a   1.000
_cell.length_b   1.000
_cell.length_c   1.000
_cell.angle_alpha   90.00
_cell.angle_beta   90.00
_cell.angle_gamma   90.00
#
_symmetry.space_group_name_H-M   'P 1'
#
loop_
_entity.id
_entity.type
_entity.pdbx_description
1 polymer ?
#
loop_
_entity_poly.entity_id
_entity_poly.type
_entity_poly.pdbx_seq_one_letter_code
_entity_poly.pdbx_strand_id
1 'polypeptide(L)'
;PERKVPLNSSALAAINEYLKIRPKTDNNTLFVTKTGNPLLVRNIRTSIDRAFEKAGITYSKVNDLRNTFIAHHLAHGVSLVTVSRLVGHK
;
A
#
# COMPACT_ATOMS: atom_id res chain seq x y z
N PRO A 1 -8.91 8.64 -12.92
CA PRO A 1 -10.25 8.19 -12.50
C PRO A 1 -10.24 7.70 -11.05
N GLU A 2 -11.25 8.10 -10.29
CA GLU A 2 -11.51 7.57 -8.94
C GLU A 2 -11.97 6.11 -9.04
N ARG A 3 -11.64 5.29 -8.03
CA ARG A 3 -12.11 3.91 -7.94
C ARG A 3 -12.26 3.49 -6.49
N LYS A 4 -13.21 2.58 -6.24
CA LYS A 4 -13.36 1.88 -4.97
C LYS A 4 -12.52 0.61 -5.01
N VAL A 5 -11.67 0.40 -4.00
CA VAL A 5 -10.88 -0.81 -3.83
C VAL A 5 -11.32 -1.47 -2.52
N PRO A 6 -11.78 -2.73 -2.53
CA PRO A 6 -12.13 -3.43 -1.30
C PRO A 6 -10.89 -3.67 -0.45
N LEU A 7 -11.03 -3.49 0.87
CA LEU A 7 -9.99 -3.82 1.84
C LEU A 7 -10.24 -5.23 2.36
N ASN A 8 -9.18 -6.06 2.38
CA ASN A 8 -9.25 -7.34 3.09
C ASN A 8 -9.07 -7.13 4.60
N SER A 9 -9.31 -8.19 5.37
CA SER A 9 -9.18 -8.17 6.84
C SER A 9 -7.79 -7.73 7.31
N SER A 10 -6.73 -8.20 6.66
CA SER A 10 -5.35 -7.85 7.00
C SER A 10 -5.05 -6.36 6.78
N ALA A 11 -5.50 -5.76 5.68
CA ALA A 11 -5.30 -4.35 5.39
C ALA A 11 -6.10 -3.47 6.36
N LEU A 12 -7.34 -3.86 6.67
CA LEU A 12 -8.16 -3.15 7.66
C LEU A 12 -7.52 -3.19 9.05
N ALA A 13 -7.03 -4.36 9.49
CA ALA A 13 -6.33 -4.51 10.76
C ALA A 13 -5.08 -3.62 10.82
N ALA A 14 -4.25 -3.61 9.77
CA ALA A 14 -3.06 -2.76 9.71
C ALA A 14 -3.38 -1.26 9.79
N ILE A 15 -4.46 -0.81 9.12
CA ILE A 15 -4.93 0.58 9.21
C ILE A 15 -5.38 0.90 10.64
N ASN A 16 -6.16 0.03 11.27
CA ASN A 16 -6.64 0.23 12.63
C ASN A 16 -5.50 0.31 13.65
N GLU A 17 -4.47 -0.55 13.55
CA GLU A 17 -3.29 -0.46 14.41
C GLU A 17 -2.53 0.84 14.20
N TYR A 18 -2.38 1.28 12.95
CA TYR A 18 -1.77 2.57 12.66
C TYR A 18 -2.57 3.74 13.25
N LEU A 19 -3.91 3.71 13.18
CA LEU A 19 -4.76 4.77 13.74
C LEU A 19 -4.58 4.94 15.25
N LYS A 20 -4.25 3.87 16.00
CA LYS A 20 -3.98 3.95 17.44
C LYS A 20 -2.72 4.76 17.76
N ILE A 21 -1.72 4.71 16.89
CA ILE A 21 -0.42 5.40 17.06
C ILE A 21 -0.29 6.66 16.19
N ARG A 22 -1.31 6.96 15.36
CA ARG A 22 -1.29 8.10 14.45
C ARG A 22 -1.24 9.41 15.26
N PRO A 23 -0.29 10.32 14.98
CA PRO A 23 -0.26 11.63 15.62
C PRO A 23 -1.58 12.40 15.40
N LYS A 24 -2.02 13.13 16.43
CA LYS A 24 -3.14 14.07 16.29
C LYS A 24 -2.70 15.25 15.44
N THR A 25 -3.47 15.54 14.39
CA THR A 25 -3.22 16.62 13.44
C THR A 25 -4.51 16.99 12.74
N ASP A 26 -4.66 18.25 12.37
CA ASP A 26 -5.78 18.76 11.57
C ASP A 26 -5.70 18.31 10.09
N ASN A 27 -4.64 17.61 9.71
CA ASN A 27 -4.49 17.08 8.37
C ASN A 27 -5.41 15.86 8.13
N ASN A 28 -6.23 15.94 7.09
CA ASN A 28 -7.16 14.88 6.69
C ASN A 28 -6.49 13.67 6.00
N THR A 29 -5.18 13.72 5.72
CA THR A 29 -4.45 12.60 5.10
C THR A 29 -4.34 11.43 6.07
N LEU A 30 -4.63 10.21 5.61
CA LEU A 30 -4.52 9.02 6.46
C LEU A 30 -3.10 8.83 7.00
N PHE A 31 -2.11 8.70 6.10
CA PHE A 31 -0.72 8.50 6.47
C PHE A 31 0.04 9.83 6.65
N VAL A 32 0.57 10.05 7.86
CA VAL A 32 1.29 11.26 8.24
C VAL A 32 2.65 10.94 8.87
N THR A 33 3.56 11.91 8.84
CA THR A 33 4.82 11.85 9.57
C THR A 33 4.59 11.96 11.07
N LYS A 34 5.62 11.69 11.88
CA LYS A 34 5.58 11.92 13.33
C LYS A 34 5.22 13.36 13.73
N THR A 35 5.47 14.32 12.84
CA THR A 35 5.16 15.74 13.00
C THR A 35 3.80 16.15 12.44
N GLY A 36 2.98 15.19 11.96
CA GLY A 36 1.62 15.45 11.47
C GLY A 36 1.52 15.87 10.00
N ASN A 37 2.62 15.93 9.26
CA ASN A 37 2.60 16.30 7.84
C ASN A 37 2.25 15.09 6.94
N PRO A 38 1.64 15.27 5.76
CA PRO A 38 1.40 14.18 4.83
C PRO A 38 2.67 13.39 4.50
N LEU A 39 2.57 12.07 4.46
CA LEU A 39 3.71 11.22 4.16
C LEU A 39 4.09 11.34 2.67
N LEU A 40 5.27 11.88 2.40
CA LEU A 40 5.77 12.05 1.03
C LEU A 40 6.07 10.69 0.35
N VAL A 41 5.84 10.61 -0.96
CA VAL A 41 6.10 9.40 -1.77
C VAL A 41 7.53 8.88 -1.60
N ARG A 42 8.53 9.77 -1.54
CA ARG A 42 9.93 9.37 -1.29
C ARG A 42 10.11 8.67 0.05
N ASN A 43 9.40 9.11 1.09
CA ASN A 43 9.49 8.51 2.43
C ASN A 43 8.80 7.14 2.46
N ILE A 44 7.71 6.97 1.70
CA ILE A 44 7.06 5.67 1.51
C ILE A 44 8.05 4.70 0.87
N ARG A 45 8.72 5.11 -0.22
CA ARG A 45 9.76 4.31 -0.90
C ARG A 45 10.87 3.90 0.05
N THR A 46 11.50 4.87 0.73
CA THR A 46 12.56 4.57 1.69
C THR A 46 12.10 3.65 2.83
N SER A 47 10.87 3.80 3.31
CA SER A 47 10.34 2.95 4.39
C SER A 47 10.13 1.50 3.93
N ILE A 48 9.62 1.30 2.73
CA ILE A 48 9.42 -0.03 2.14
C ILE A 48 10.77 -0.66 1.76
N ASP A 49 11.71 0.10 1.19
CA ASP A 49 13.05 -0.40 0.86
C ASP A 49 13.78 -0.92 2.11
N ARG A 50 13.66 -0.22 3.24
CA ARG A 50 14.16 -0.69 4.55
C ARG A 50 13.45 -1.94 5.05
N ALA A 51 12.15 -2.10 4.74
CA ALA A 51 11.42 -3.31 5.09
C ALA A 51 11.89 -4.51 4.26
N PHE A 52 12.17 -4.31 2.97
CA PHE A 52 12.79 -5.34 2.12
C PHE A 52 14.16 -5.75 2.64
N GLU A 53 15.02 -4.80 2.98
CA GLU A 53 16.35 -5.07 3.55
C GLU A 53 16.26 -5.91 4.82
N LYS A 54 15.38 -5.52 5.76
CA LYS A 54 15.15 -6.28 7.01
C LYS A 54 14.61 -7.68 6.77
N ALA A 55 13.85 -7.88 5.71
CA ALA A 55 13.30 -9.18 5.31
C ALA A 55 14.29 -10.01 4.47
N GLY A 56 15.48 -9.49 4.17
CA GLY A 56 16.45 -10.16 3.29
C GLY A 56 16.05 -10.18 1.81
N ILE A 57 15.10 -9.32 1.41
CA ILE A 57 14.60 -9.25 0.03
C ILE A 57 15.47 -8.30 -0.78
N THR A 58 16.20 -8.84 -1.74
CA THR A 58 17.07 -8.08 -2.65
C THR A 58 16.37 -7.73 -3.96
N TYR A 59 16.84 -6.69 -4.66
CA TYR A 59 16.39 -6.29 -6.01
C TYR A 59 14.88 -5.98 -6.15
N SER A 60 14.20 -5.61 -5.07
CA SER A 60 12.77 -5.27 -5.08
C SER A 60 12.52 -3.78 -4.89
N LYS A 61 11.45 -3.27 -5.49
CA LYS A 61 10.96 -1.89 -5.40
C LYS A 61 9.50 -1.87 -4.94
N VAL A 62 9.03 -0.71 -4.48
CA VAL A 62 7.62 -0.52 -4.07
C VAL A 62 6.62 -0.97 -5.14
N ASN A 63 6.92 -0.71 -6.42
CA ASN A 63 6.02 -1.10 -7.51
C ASN A 63 5.90 -2.63 -7.66
N ASP A 64 6.89 -3.39 -7.21
CA ASP A 64 6.84 -4.85 -7.26
C ASP A 64 5.79 -5.42 -6.31
N LEU A 65 5.42 -4.70 -5.25
CA LEU A 65 4.25 -5.06 -4.43
C LEU A 65 2.95 -5.03 -5.24
N ARG A 66 2.81 -4.05 -6.14
CA ARG A 66 1.66 -3.96 -7.05
C ARG A 66 1.72 -5.04 -8.12
N ASN A 67 2.90 -5.28 -8.71
CA ASN A 67 3.10 -6.35 -9.69
C ASN A 67 2.77 -7.71 -9.08
N THR A 68 3.20 -7.95 -7.83
CA THR A 68 2.90 -9.17 -7.08
C THR A 68 1.40 -9.31 -6.82
N PHE A 69 0.71 -8.23 -6.43
CA PHE A 69 -0.74 -8.25 -6.27
C PHE A 69 -1.46 -8.68 -7.57
N ILE A 70 -1.03 -8.13 -8.71
CA ILE A 70 -1.59 -8.47 -10.04
C ILE A 70 -1.31 -9.94 -10.37
N ALA A 71 -0.05 -10.36 -10.32
CA ALA A 71 0.38 -11.71 -10.67
C ALA A 71 -0.31 -12.76 -9.80
N HIS A 72 -0.41 -12.52 -8.48
CA HIS A 72 -1.06 -13.44 -7.55
C HIS A 72 -2.55 -13.59 -7.85
N HIS A 73 -3.27 -12.51 -8.16
CA HIS A 73 -4.70 -12.61 -8.51
C HIS A 73 -4.91 -13.36 -9.83
N LEU A 74 -4.08 -13.10 -10.85
CA LEU A 74 -4.15 -13.80 -12.13
C LEU A 74 -3.85 -15.30 -11.96
N ALA A 75 -2.84 -15.65 -11.16
CA ALA A 75 -2.50 -17.04 -10.86
C ALA A 75 -3.63 -17.81 -10.14
N HIS A 76 -4.49 -17.10 -9.39
CA HIS A 76 -5.67 -17.67 -8.73
C HIS A 76 -6.95 -17.58 -9.56
N GLY A 77 -6.84 -17.33 -10.87
CA GLY A 77 -7.96 -17.37 -11.80
C GLY A 77 -8.87 -16.13 -11.78
N VAL A 78 -8.46 -15.04 -11.12
CA VAL A 78 -9.22 -13.78 -11.17
C VAL A 78 -9.12 -13.21 -12.59
N SER A 79 -10.25 -12.84 -13.18
CA SER A 79 -10.28 -12.32 -14.54
C SER A 79 -9.40 -11.07 -14.71
N LEU A 80 -8.72 -10.96 -15.86
CA LEU A 80 -7.90 -9.80 -16.21
C LEU A 80 -8.68 -8.48 -16.11
N VAL A 81 -9.95 -8.49 -16.54
CA VAL A 81 -10.84 -7.32 -16.46
C VAL A 81 -11.06 -6.89 -15.01
N THR A 82 -11.29 -7.84 -14.10
CA THR A 82 -11.45 -7.55 -12.67
C THR A 82 -10.17 -6.99 -12.08
N VAL A 83 -9.02 -7.63 -12.33
CA VAL A 83 -7.73 -7.16 -11.81
C VAL A 83 -7.41 -5.76 -12.34
N SER A 84 -7.57 -5.53 -13.64
CA SER A 84 -7.37 -4.22 -14.28
C SER A 84 -8.19 -3.11 -13.62
N ARG A 85 -9.47 -3.37 -13.34
CA ARG A 85 -10.36 -2.44 -12.63
C ARG A 85 -9.88 -2.16 -11.21
N LEU A 86 -9.45 -3.18 -10.47
CA LEU A 86 -8.96 -3.03 -9.10
C LEU A 86 -7.66 -2.22 -9.01
N VAL A 87 -6.73 -2.46 -9.94
CA VAL A 87 -5.44 -1.78 -9.94
C VAL A 87 -5.50 -0.42 -10.65
N GLY A 88 -6.50 -0.18 -11.49
CA GLY A 88 -6.69 1.07 -12.21
C GLY A 88 -5.78 1.22 -13.43
N HIS A 89 -5.61 0.14 -14.21
CA HIS A 89 -5.06 0.24 -15.56
C HIS A 89 -6.11 0.90 -16.48
N LYS A 90 -5.64 1.73 -17.40
CA LYS A 90 -6.47 2.28 -18.48
C LYS A 90 -6.51 1.29 -19.63
#